data_AF-A0A0N4ZF75-F1
#
_entry.id   AF-A0A0N4ZF75-F1
#
_cell.length_a   1.000
_cell.length_b   1.000
_cell.length_c   1.000
_cell.angle_alpha   90.00
_cell.angle_beta   90.00
_cell.angle_gamma   90.00
#
_symmetry.space_group_name_H-M   'P 1'
#
loop_
_entity.id
_entity.type
_entity.pdbx_description
1 polymer ?
#
loop_
_entity_poly.entity_id
_entity_poly.type
_entity_poly.pdbx_seq_one_letter_code
_entity_poly.pdbx_strand_id
1 'polypeptide(L)'
;MKSCTTKGYLTLSIILVALLEIVSRNLFKNKYDYKIKDVANFVNVSELSNKTQVYVYGEQKTEGYLLFDSMGCSFSSVDPRKINILEAVSNISLIVVTRKGYIDVCYKINKNAQPLLTSSKTLMELTAIFGVSKFLLVAPLIISNSDKLRLFPFIFSLALLHAIGTTIASFIISMLKINFYEIIGMTKYEATEMNHLPSINTNPSYTSSIIVDLFSHLLFIILISFAWRKRNCEMKEYGSLSSKLISKY
;
A
#
# COMPACT_ATOMS: atom_id res chain seq x y z
N MET A 1 26.40 -11.72 28.84
CA MET A 1 25.69 -10.80 27.92
C MET A 1 24.93 -9.76 28.74
N LYS A 2 25.21 -8.46 28.58
CA LYS A 2 24.41 -7.40 29.25
C LYS A 2 22.98 -7.46 28.70
N SER A 3 22.00 -7.71 29.58
CA SER A 3 20.57 -7.78 29.22
C SER A 3 20.12 -6.43 28.65
N CYS A 4 19.46 -6.43 27.48
CA CYS A 4 18.85 -5.22 26.93
C CYS A 4 17.84 -4.63 27.92
N THR A 5 17.97 -3.35 28.22
CA THR A 5 17.06 -2.59 29.09
C THR A 5 15.77 -2.25 28.31
N THR A 6 14.68 -1.90 29.01
CA THR A 6 13.46 -1.40 28.35
C THR A 6 13.75 -0.26 27.37
N LYS A 7 14.61 0.69 27.75
CA LYS A 7 15.05 1.78 26.85
C LYS A 7 15.79 1.25 25.62
N GLY A 8 16.64 0.24 25.77
CA GLY A 8 17.31 -0.43 24.64
C GLY A 8 16.32 -1.03 23.64
N TYR A 9 15.28 -1.73 24.12
CA TYR A 9 14.22 -2.26 23.25
C TYR A 9 13.43 -1.15 22.55
N LEU A 10 13.07 -0.07 23.24
CA LEU A 10 12.36 1.06 22.64
C LEU A 10 13.20 1.77 21.57
N THR A 11 14.48 2.01 21.84
CA THR A 11 15.41 2.60 20.86
C THR A 11 15.59 1.71 19.63
N LEU A 12 15.75 0.40 19.82
CA LEU A 12 15.78 -0.57 18.72
C LEU A 12 14.46 -0.57 17.93
N SER A 13 13.33 -0.45 18.63
CA SER A 13 11.99 -0.36 18.00
C SER A 13 11.88 0.84 17.07
N ILE A 14 12.46 1.99 17.44
CA ILE A 14 12.43 3.18 16.57
C ILE A 14 13.40 3.01 15.42
N ILE A 15 14.69 2.75 15.70
CA ILE A 15 15.74 2.76 14.68
C ILE A 15 15.47 1.70 13.61
N LEU A 16 15.19 0.46 14.04
CA LEU A 16 15.13 -0.67 13.12
C LEU A 16 13.83 -0.67 12.30
N VAL A 17 12.72 -0.25 12.90
CA VAL A 17 11.43 -0.11 12.19
C VAL A 17 11.45 1.11 11.28
N ALA A 18 12.06 2.23 11.68
CA ALA A 18 12.25 3.38 10.79
C ALA A 18 13.13 3.04 9.58
N LEU A 19 14.22 2.28 9.77
CA LEU A 19 15.04 1.80 8.67
C LEU A 19 14.24 0.89 7.72
N LEU A 20 13.44 -0.03 8.24
CA LEU A 20 12.58 -0.89 7.41
C LEU A 20 11.50 -0.09 6.67
N GLU A 21 10.87 0.90 7.32
CA GLU A 21 9.90 1.79 6.67
C GLU A 21 10.57 2.65 5.58
N ILE A 22 11.82 3.10 5.77
CA ILE A 22 12.61 3.78 4.72
C ILE A 22 12.93 2.84 3.55
N VAL A 23 13.35 1.60 3.83
CA VAL A 23 13.62 0.59 2.80
C VAL A 23 12.37 0.30 1.99
N SER A 24 11.22 0.09 2.65
CA SER A 24 9.94 -0.11 1.97
C SER A 24 9.59 1.07 1.06
N ARG A 25 9.72 2.31 1.56
CA ARG A 25 9.49 3.52 0.76
C ARG A 25 10.45 3.64 -0.42
N ASN A 26 11.71 3.25 -0.29
CA ASN A 26 12.66 3.25 -1.40
C ASN A 26 12.34 2.18 -2.44
N LEU A 27 11.89 0.99 -2.02
CA LEU A 27 11.39 -0.05 -2.92
C LEU A 27 10.15 0.44 -3.69
N PHE A 28 9.30 1.24 -3.04
CA PHE A 28 8.13 1.86 -3.65
C PHE A 28 8.52 3.02 -4.60
N LYS A 29 9.39 3.93 -4.15
CA LYS A 29 9.76 5.18 -4.86
C LYS A 29 10.65 4.96 -6.08
N ASN A 30 11.51 3.94 -6.08
CA ASN A 30 12.43 3.68 -7.20
C ASN A 30 11.73 3.39 -8.54
N LYS A 31 10.39 3.30 -8.59
CA LYS A 31 9.63 3.18 -9.85
C LYS A 31 8.36 4.03 -9.96
N TYR A 32 7.77 4.51 -8.86
CA TYR A 32 6.54 5.34 -8.90
C TYR A 32 6.75 6.80 -9.37
N ASP A 33 7.97 7.33 -9.32
CA ASP A 33 8.25 8.73 -9.71
C ASP A 33 8.20 8.98 -11.23
N TYR A 34 7.93 7.94 -12.03
CA TYR A 34 7.66 8.08 -13.46
C TYR A 34 6.24 7.63 -13.75
N LYS A 35 5.30 8.58 -13.88
CA LYS A 35 3.90 8.39 -14.28
C LYS A 35 3.67 7.44 -15.47
N ILE A 36 4.71 7.11 -16.23
CA ILE A 36 4.68 6.27 -17.44
C ILE A 36 5.28 4.88 -17.24
N LYS A 37 6.23 4.70 -16.30
CA LYS A 37 6.85 3.38 -16.08
C LYS A 37 5.98 2.46 -15.22
N ASP A 38 4.98 3.00 -14.52
CA ASP A 38 3.94 2.22 -13.85
C ASP A 38 2.67 2.03 -14.68
N VAL A 39 2.57 2.64 -15.87
CA VAL A 39 1.57 2.23 -16.86
C VAL A 39 2.10 0.97 -17.55
N ALA A 40 2.05 -0.14 -16.83
CA ALA A 40 2.37 -1.45 -17.37
C ALA A 40 1.36 -1.91 -18.45
N ASN A 41 0.22 -1.22 -18.56
CA ASN A 41 -0.89 -1.59 -19.42
C ASN A 41 -1.16 -0.45 -20.40
N PHE A 42 -0.27 -0.32 -21.39
CA PHE A 42 -0.59 0.42 -22.60
C PHE A 42 -0.74 -0.57 -23.75
N VAL A 43 -1.63 -0.25 -24.67
CA VAL A 43 -1.89 -1.04 -25.87
C VAL A 43 -1.98 -0.09 -27.06
N ASN A 44 -1.33 -0.47 -28.14
CA ASN A 44 -1.52 0.25 -29.39
C ASN A 44 -2.92 -0.05 -29.92
N VAL A 45 -3.69 0.98 -30.28
CA VAL A 45 -5.06 0.81 -30.77
C VAL A 45 -5.09 -0.10 -32.00
N SER A 46 -4.04 -0.09 -32.82
CA SER A 46 -3.94 -0.97 -34.00
C SER A 46 -3.74 -2.44 -33.67
N GLU A 47 -3.34 -2.79 -32.44
CA GLU A 47 -3.12 -4.18 -31.99
C GLU A 47 -4.39 -4.79 -31.37
N LEU A 48 -5.40 -3.96 -31.11
CA LEU A 48 -6.68 -4.41 -30.59
C LEU A 48 -7.45 -5.23 -31.63
N SER A 49 -8.33 -6.09 -31.15
CA SER A 49 -9.23 -6.85 -32.01
C SER A 49 -10.10 -5.91 -32.86
N ASN A 50 -10.42 -6.30 -34.09
CA ASN A 50 -11.31 -5.54 -34.98
C ASN A 50 -12.72 -5.31 -34.42
N LYS A 51 -13.09 -6.06 -33.38
CA LYS A 51 -14.34 -5.92 -32.62
C LYS A 51 -14.26 -4.89 -31.50
N THR A 52 -13.06 -4.40 -31.19
CA THR A 52 -12.80 -3.39 -30.17
C THR A 52 -12.77 -2.02 -30.81
N GLN A 53 -13.41 -1.04 -30.17
CA GLN A 53 -13.47 0.33 -30.65
C GLN A 53 -13.00 1.30 -29.57
N VAL A 54 -12.15 2.25 -29.95
CA VAL A 54 -11.66 3.30 -29.06
C VAL A 54 -12.22 4.62 -29.54
N TYR A 55 -12.90 5.35 -28.65
CA TYR A 55 -13.43 6.68 -28.90
C TYR A 55 -12.75 7.68 -27.98
N VAL A 56 -12.31 8.81 -28.53
CA VAL A 56 -11.71 9.92 -27.80
C VAL A 56 -12.45 11.19 -28.18
N TYR A 57 -13.08 11.86 -27.22
CA TYR A 57 -14.01 12.97 -27.47
C TYR A 57 -15.13 12.63 -28.47
N GLY A 58 -15.58 11.38 -28.48
CA GLY A 58 -16.61 10.88 -29.41
C GLY A 58 -16.11 10.52 -30.80
N GLU A 59 -14.84 10.79 -31.13
CA GLU A 59 -14.24 10.39 -32.40
C GLU A 59 -13.61 9.00 -32.28
N GLN A 60 -13.91 8.11 -33.23
CA GLN A 60 -13.24 6.82 -33.29
C GLN A 60 -11.76 7.01 -33.65
N LYS A 61 -10.88 6.40 -32.86
CA LYS A 61 -9.43 6.36 -33.12
C LYS A 61 -9.04 4.96 -33.55
N THR A 62 -8.22 4.89 -34.60
CA THR A 62 -7.65 3.64 -35.14
C THR A 62 -6.15 3.53 -34.88
N GLU A 63 -5.52 4.64 -34.48
CA GLU A 63 -4.09 4.75 -34.21
C GLU A 63 -3.86 5.48 -32.88
N GLY A 64 -2.70 5.24 -32.28
CA GLY A 64 -2.29 5.79 -30.99
C GLY A 64 -2.23 4.73 -29.90
N TYR A 65 -2.05 5.18 -28.67
CA TYR A 65 -1.83 4.34 -27.50
C TYR A 65 -2.91 4.60 -26.48
N LEU A 66 -3.59 3.53 -26.08
CA LEU A 66 -4.51 3.55 -24.96
C LEU A 66 -3.77 3.07 -23.72
N LEU A 67 -3.88 3.83 -22.65
CA LEU A 67 -3.32 3.56 -21.34
C LEU A 67 -4.49 3.38 -20.38
N PHE A 68 -4.55 2.28 -19.66
CA PHE A 68 -5.62 2.09 -18.69
C PHE A 68 -5.15 1.30 -17.48
N ASP A 69 -5.63 1.71 -16.32
CA ASP A 69 -5.38 1.04 -15.06
C ASP A 69 -6.57 1.25 -14.12
N SER A 70 -6.34 1.00 -12.84
CA SER A 70 -7.32 1.20 -11.79
C SER A 70 -7.66 2.67 -11.49
N MET A 71 -6.91 3.62 -12.03
CA MET A 71 -7.14 5.06 -11.89
C MET A 71 -7.98 5.63 -13.03
N GLY A 72 -8.07 4.96 -14.16
CA GLY A 72 -8.87 5.39 -15.30
C GLY A 72 -8.26 4.97 -16.64
N CYS A 73 -8.73 5.64 -17.69
CA CYS A 73 -8.17 5.54 -19.03
C CYS A 73 -7.47 6.86 -19.42
N SER A 74 -6.49 6.76 -20.30
CA SER A 74 -5.80 7.88 -20.92
C SER A 74 -5.41 7.49 -22.34
N PHE A 75 -5.29 8.46 -23.23
CA PHE A 75 -4.93 8.25 -24.63
C PHE A 75 -3.73 9.11 -24.97
N SER A 76 -2.85 8.59 -25.82
CA SER A 76 -1.71 9.33 -26.37
C SER A 76 -1.58 9.04 -27.86
N SER A 77 -1.48 10.09 -28.67
CA SER A 77 -1.19 9.97 -30.10
C SER A 77 0.25 9.52 -30.38
N VAL A 78 1.14 9.69 -29.40
CA VAL A 78 2.57 9.37 -29.51
C VAL A 78 2.94 8.27 -28.52
N ASP A 79 3.93 7.44 -28.86
CA ASP A 79 4.37 6.33 -28.00
C ASP A 79 4.76 6.84 -26.61
N PRO A 80 4.05 6.43 -25.55
CA PRO A 80 4.31 6.90 -24.19
C PRO A 80 5.72 6.53 -23.71
N ARG A 81 6.39 5.52 -24.31
CA ARG A 81 7.79 5.19 -24.00
C ARG A 81 8.77 6.29 -24.42
N LYS A 82 8.40 7.16 -25.35
CA LYS A 82 9.27 8.20 -25.93
C LYS A 82 9.07 9.57 -25.29
N ILE A 83 7.94 9.80 -24.61
CA ILE A 83 7.56 11.09 -24.05
C ILE A 83 7.14 10.90 -22.60
N ASN A 84 7.72 11.67 -21.69
CA ASN A 84 7.41 11.62 -20.25
C ASN A 84 6.06 12.29 -19.88
N ILE A 85 5.20 12.59 -20.85
CA ILE A 85 3.97 13.36 -20.66
C ILE A 85 2.81 12.57 -21.26
N LEU A 86 1.85 12.21 -20.41
CA LEU A 86 0.53 11.73 -20.82
C LEU A 86 -0.40 12.91 -20.97
N GLU A 87 -1.10 13.00 -22.09
CA GLU A 87 -2.26 13.88 -22.19
C GLU A 87 -3.38 13.32 -21.30
N ALA A 88 -3.81 14.13 -20.32
CA ALA A 88 -4.91 13.79 -19.44
C ALA A 88 -6.25 13.96 -20.19
N VAL A 89 -6.56 13.00 -21.06
CA VAL A 89 -7.81 13.00 -21.81
C VAL A 89 -8.87 12.26 -20.99
N SER A 90 -9.92 12.98 -20.58
CA SER A 90 -10.96 12.47 -19.68
C SER A 90 -12.15 11.81 -20.38
N ASN A 91 -12.33 12.06 -21.69
CA ASN A 91 -13.46 11.54 -22.47
C ASN A 91 -12.99 10.42 -23.40
N ILE A 92 -12.80 9.24 -22.82
CA ILE A 92 -12.35 8.04 -23.54
C ILE A 92 -13.33 6.91 -23.27
N SER A 93 -13.78 6.25 -24.34
CA SER A 93 -14.54 5.00 -24.28
C SER A 93 -13.77 3.91 -24.98
N LEU A 94 -13.55 2.79 -24.28
CA LEU A 94 -12.98 1.57 -24.85
C LEU A 94 -14.10 0.52 -24.88
N ILE A 95 -14.71 0.35 -26.05
CA ILE A 95 -15.83 -0.58 -26.25
C ILE A 95 -15.26 -1.92 -26.69
N VAL A 96 -15.47 -2.96 -25.89
CA VAL A 96 -14.99 -4.33 -26.16
C VAL A 96 -16.15 -5.31 -26.27
N VAL A 97 -15.94 -6.40 -27.00
CA VAL A 97 -16.91 -7.48 -27.14
C VAL A 97 -16.71 -8.53 -26.06
N THR A 98 -17.81 -8.90 -25.40
CA THR A 98 -17.88 -9.97 -24.42
C THR A 98 -18.89 -11.01 -24.88
N ARG A 99 -18.94 -12.17 -24.22
CA ARG A 99 -19.97 -13.19 -24.51
C ARG A 99 -21.39 -12.70 -24.23
N LYS A 100 -21.55 -11.66 -23.41
CA LYS A 100 -22.85 -11.10 -23.00
C LYS A 100 -23.25 -9.83 -23.77
N GLY A 101 -22.45 -9.39 -24.74
CA GLY A 101 -22.65 -8.15 -25.49
C GLY A 101 -21.42 -7.24 -25.42
N TYR A 102 -21.62 -5.93 -25.35
CA TYR A 102 -20.54 -4.95 -25.33
C TYR A 102 -20.38 -4.33 -23.94
N ILE A 103 -19.15 -3.99 -23.57
CA ILE A 103 -18.89 -3.17 -22.39
C ILE A 103 -17.97 -2.01 -22.74
N ASP A 104 -18.18 -0.88 -22.08
CA ASP A 104 -17.21 0.20 -22.05
C ASP A 104 -16.28 0.00 -20.84
N VAL A 105 -15.05 -0.41 -21.13
CA VAL A 105 -14.00 -0.68 -20.13
C VAL A 105 -13.69 0.57 -19.31
N CYS A 106 -13.57 1.74 -19.94
CA CYS A 106 -13.21 2.98 -19.27
C CYS A 106 -14.32 3.43 -18.31
N TYR A 107 -15.57 3.32 -18.73
CA TYR A 107 -16.71 3.53 -17.84
C TYR A 107 -16.72 2.56 -16.65
N LYS A 108 -16.48 1.26 -16.89
CA LYS A 108 -16.45 0.24 -15.83
C LYS A 108 -15.31 0.44 -14.84
N ILE A 109 -14.13 0.84 -15.31
CA ILE A 109 -13.00 1.22 -14.45
C ILE A 109 -13.41 2.36 -13.51
N ASN A 110 -13.95 3.45 -14.05
CA ASN A 110 -14.34 4.62 -13.26
C ASN A 110 -15.46 4.29 -12.26
N LYS A 111 -16.36 3.38 -12.62
CA LYS A 111 -17.48 2.97 -11.76
C LYS A 111 -17.10 1.96 -10.67
N ASN A 112 -16.22 1.01 -10.97
CA ASN A 112 -15.97 -0.15 -10.10
C ASN A 112 -14.57 -0.14 -9.49
N ALA A 113 -13.52 0.09 -10.29
CA ALA A 113 -12.14 -0.03 -9.84
C ALA A 113 -11.62 1.24 -9.16
N GLN A 114 -11.88 2.41 -9.76
CA GLN A 114 -11.39 3.70 -9.26
C GLN A 114 -11.88 4.03 -7.84
N PRO A 115 -13.15 3.79 -7.45
CA PRO A 115 -13.61 4.05 -6.09
C PRO A 115 -12.94 3.13 -5.05
N LEU A 116 -12.71 1.87 -5.39
CA LEU A 116 -12.03 0.90 -4.52
C LEU A 116 -10.56 1.29 -4.31
N LEU A 117 -9.87 1.69 -5.39
CA LEU A 117 -8.50 2.17 -5.29
C LEU A 117 -8.41 3.46 -4.49
N THR A 118 -9.31 4.42 -4.72
CA THR A 118 -9.36 5.69 -4.00
C THR A 118 -9.60 5.45 -2.50
N SER A 119 -10.57 4.61 -2.15
CA SER A 119 -10.85 4.26 -0.75
C SER A 119 -9.65 3.58 -0.08
N SER A 120 -8.94 2.72 -0.81
CA SER A 120 -7.73 2.05 -0.31
C SER A 120 -6.59 3.04 -0.07
N LYS A 121 -6.42 4.02 -0.96
CA LYS A 121 -5.44 5.12 -0.79
C LYS A 121 -5.78 5.96 0.43
N THR A 122 -7.05 6.37 0.59
CA THR A 122 -7.49 7.11 1.78
C THR A 122 -7.23 6.31 3.06
N LEU A 123 -7.48 4.99 3.04
CA LEU A 123 -7.18 4.12 4.19
C LEU A 123 -5.68 4.08 4.49
N MET A 124 -4.80 3.98 3.48
CA MET A 124 -3.35 4.04 3.68
C MET A 124 -2.88 5.38 4.27
N GLU A 125 -3.46 6.49 3.82
CA GLU A 125 -3.15 7.83 4.34
C GLU A 125 -3.56 7.96 5.81
N LEU A 126 -4.76 7.48 6.16
CA LEU A 126 -5.24 7.44 7.54
C LEU A 126 -4.35 6.56 8.44
N THR A 127 -3.92 5.39 7.94
CA THR A 127 -3.09 4.48 8.75
C THR A 127 -1.66 5.00 8.90
N ALA A 128 -1.16 5.79 7.96
CA ALA A 128 0.11 6.49 8.11
C ALA A 128 0.10 7.48 9.29
N ILE A 129 -1.05 8.11 9.60
CA ILE A 129 -1.21 8.97 10.79
C ILE A 129 -1.02 8.14 12.08
N PHE A 130 -1.60 6.93 12.14
CA PHE A 130 -1.34 6.01 13.26
C PHE A 130 0.12 5.61 13.33
N GLY A 131 0.77 5.43 12.18
CA GLY A 131 2.20 5.17 12.05
C GLY A 131 3.08 6.25 12.67
N VAL A 132 2.81 7.53 12.41
CA VAL A 132 3.53 8.65 13.05
C VAL A 132 3.20 8.73 14.53
N SER A 133 1.93 8.59 14.88
CA SER A 133 1.43 8.70 16.26
C SER A 133 2.06 7.66 17.20
N LYS A 134 2.23 6.40 16.75
CA LYS A 134 2.88 5.36 17.56
C LYS A 134 4.33 5.74 17.92
N PHE A 135 5.09 6.36 17.01
CA PHE A 135 6.46 6.77 17.28
C PHE A 135 6.52 7.99 18.23
N LEU A 136 5.63 8.96 18.05
CA LEU A 136 5.51 10.11 18.96
C LEU A 136 5.20 9.69 20.39
N LEU A 137 4.42 8.62 20.59
CA LEU A 137 4.12 8.08 21.93
C LEU A 137 5.27 7.28 22.54
N VAL A 138 6.19 6.73 21.73
CA VAL A 138 7.40 6.06 22.23
C VAL A 138 8.43 7.08 22.71
N ALA A 139 8.55 8.25 22.05
CA ALA A 139 9.52 9.29 22.39
C ALA A 139 9.55 9.68 23.89
N PRO A 140 8.42 9.97 24.58
CA PRO A 140 8.45 10.31 26.00
C PRO A 140 8.91 9.16 26.89
N LEU A 141 8.72 7.88 26.51
CA LEU A 141 9.20 6.71 27.26
C LEU A 141 10.73 6.53 27.17
N ILE A 142 11.36 7.11 26.15
CA ILE A 142 12.82 7.12 25.98
C ILE A 142 13.44 8.30 26.74
N ILE A 143 12.87 9.50 26.56
CA ILE A 143 13.44 10.77 27.04
C ILE A 143 13.20 10.95 28.55
N SER A 144 11.98 10.71 29.01
CA SER A 144 11.66 10.81 30.44
C SER A 144 11.76 9.43 31.09
N ASN A 145 12.26 9.37 32.32
CA ASN A 145 12.10 8.19 33.20
C ASN A 145 10.62 8.05 33.64
N SER A 146 9.67 8.27 32.73
CA SER A 146 8.26 8.23 33.06
C SER A 146 7.85 6.78 33.26
N ASP A 147 7.65 6.43 34.53
CA ASP A 147 7.19 5.11 34.99
C ASP A 147 5.74 4.80 34.58
N LYS A 148 5.17 5.50 33.58
CA LYS A 148 3.76 5.42 33.20
C LYS A 148 3.50 4.16 32.34
N LEU A 149 3.32 3.03 33.02
CA LEU A 149 2.79 1.76 32.48
C LEU A 149 1.55 1.92 31.58
N ARG A 150 0.78 2.99 31.80
CA ARG A 150 -0.45 3.30 31.07
C ARG A 150 -0.23 3.57 29.58
N LEU A 151 0.97 3.98 29.13
CA LEU A 151 1.24 4.31 27.73
C LEU A 151 1.45 3.08 26.82
N PHE A 152 1.97 1.97 27.37
CA PHE A 152 2.24 0.75 26.60
C PHE A 152 1.00 0.17 25.91
N PRO A 153 -0.17 0.06 26.59
CA PRO A 153 -1.40 -0.36 25.95
C PRO A 153 -1.82 0.53 24.77
N PHE A 154 -1.71 1.86 24.89
CA PHE A 154 -2.06 2.78 23.80
C PHE A 154 -1.12 2.65 22.60
N ILE A 155 0.19 2.51 22.85
CA ILE A 155 1.18 2.27 21.78
C ILE A 155 0.87 0.96 21.06
N PHE A 156 0.52 -0.09 21.81
CA PHE A 156 0.14 -1.39 21.25
C PHE A 156 -1.13 -1.30 20.40
N SER A 157 -2.18 -0.64 20.89
CA SER A 157 -3.42 -0.44 20.14
C SER A 157 -3.20 0.33 18.83
N LEU A 158 -2.41 1.41 18.86
CA LEU A 158 -2.08 2.17 17.64
C LEU A 158 -1.22 1.37 16.66
N ALA A 159 -0.26 0.59 17.17
CA ALA A 159 0.52 -0.32 16.33
C ALA A 159 -0.36 -1.37 15.65
N LEU A 160 -1.34 -1.92 16.38
CA LEU A 160 -2.29 -2.89 15.83
C LEU A 160 -3.20 -2.26 14.77
N LEU A 161 -3.75 -1.07 15.04
CA LEU A 161 -4.57 -0.32 14.09
C LEU A 161 -3.81 0.03 12.82
N HIS A 162 -2.56 0.49 12.97
CA HIS A 162 -1.68 0.75 11.84
C HIS A 162 -1.42 -0.53 11.04
N ALA A 163 -1.03 -1.63 11.70
CA ALA A 163 -0.73 -2.90 11.04
C ALA A 163 -1.94 -3.45 10.28
N ILE A 164 -3.11 -3.51 10.92
CA ILE A 164 -4.35 -4.01 10.33
C ILE A 164 -4.76 -3.14 9.14
N GLY A 165 -4.79 -1.82 9.31
CA GLY A 165 -5.24 -0.93 8.25
C GLY A 165 -4.32 -0.93 7.03
N THR A 166 -3.00 -0.91 7.23
CA THR A 166 -2.02 -1.02 6.14
C THR A 166 -2.12 -2.37 5.44
N THR A 167 -2.33 -3.46 6.17
CA THR A 167 -2.52 -4.81 5.60
C THR A 167 -3.80 -4.89 4.76
N ILE A 168 -4.93 -4.40 5.28
CA ILE A 168 -6.21 -4.40 4.57
C ILE A 168 -6.09 -3.57 3.29
N ALA A 169 -5.53 -2.35 3.37
CA ALA A 169 -5.39 -1.50 2.19
C ALA A 169 -4.48 -2.14 1.12
N SER A 170 -3.34 -2.70 1.54
CA SER A 170 -2.41 -3.40 0.64
C SER A 170 -3.05 -4.64 -0.01
N PHE A 171 -3.86 -5.37 0.76
CA PHE A 171 -4.60 -6.53 0.27
C PHE A 171 -5.66 -6.14 -0.76
N ILE A 172 -6.44 -5.08 -0.50
CA ILE A 172 -7.46 -4.59 -1.45
C ILE A 172 -6.79 -4.15 -2.75
N ILE A 173 -5.69 -3.39 -2.69
CA ILE A 173 -4.97 -2.95 -3.90
C ILE A 173 -4.41 -4.16 -4.67
N SER A 174 -3.89 -5.16 -3.97
CA SER A 174 -3.38 -6.39 -4.61
C SER A 174 -4.49 -7.19 -5.28
N MET A 175 -5.64 -7.36 -4.61
CA MET A 175 -6.82 -8.02 -5.19
C MET A 175 -7.35 -7.27 -6.39
N LEU A 176 -7.33 -5.95 -6.34
CA LEU A 176 -7.78 -5.09 -7.43
C LEU A 176 -6.91 -5.22 -8.68
N LYS A 177 -5.61 -5.49 -8.52
CA LYS A 177 -4.70 -5.79 -9.64
C LYS A 177 -4.87 -7.21 -10.18
N ILE A 178 -4.95 -8.22 -9.30
CA ILE A 178 -5.05 -9.64 -9.70
C ILE A 178 -6.37 -9.94 -10.40
N ASN A 179 -7.46 -9.35 -9.93
CA ASN A 179 -8.83 -9.58 -10.40
C ASN A 179 -9.37 -8.40 -11.21
N PHE A 180 -8.50 -7.56 -11.77
CA PHE A 180 -8.92 -6.32 -12.43
C PHE A 180 -10.02 -6.54 -13.48
N TYR A 181 -9.81 -7.50 -14.40
CA TYR A 181 -10.78 -7.79 -15.46
C TYR A 181 -12.11 -8.25 -14.91
N GLU A 182 -12.10 -9.08 -13.87
CA GLU A 182 -13.31 -9.58 -13.23
C GLU A 182 -14.08 -8.45 -12.54
N ILE A 183 -13.38 -7.51 -11.89
CA ILE A 183 -13.97 -6.32 -11.24
C ILE A 183 -14.67 -5.41 -12.26
N ILE A 184 -14.14 -5.28 -13.48
CA ILE A 184 -14.79 -4.51 -14.56
C ILE A 184 -15.84 -5.33 -15.34
N GLY A 185 -16.03 -6.60 -14.99
CA GLY A 185 -17.06 -7.47 -15.55
C GLY A 185 -16.63 -8.27 -16.79
N MET A 186 -15.34 -8.52 -16.97
CA MET A 186 -14.76 -9.35 -18.02
C MET A 186 -14.05 -10.56 -17.45
N THR A 187 -14.10 -11.68 -18.17
CA THR A 187 -13.16 -12.79 -17.92
C THR A 187 -11.79 -12.47 -18.51
N LYS A 188 -10.73 -13.08 -17.97
CA LYS A 188 -9.38 -12.96 -18.55
C LYS A 188 -9.34 -13.39 -20.02
N TYR A 189 -10.07 -14.45 -20.38
CA TYR A 189 -10.20 -14.93 -21.76
C TYR A 189 -10.84 -13.87 -22.68
N GLU A 190 -11.91 -13.21 -22.24
CA GLU A 190 -12.50 -12.11 -23.02
C GLU A 190 -11.53 -10.94 -23.17
N ALA A 191 -10.77 -10.61 -22.13
CA ALA A 191 -9.81 -9.52 -22.19
C ALA A 191 -8.64 -9.82 -23.15
N THR A 192 -7.93 -10.94 -22.93
CA THR A 192 -6.67 -11.22 -23.63
C THR A 192 -6.88 -11.90 -24.97
N GLU A 193 -7.71 -12.95 -25.03
CA GLU A 193 -7.85 -13.77 -26.24
C GLU A 193 -8.84 -13.17 -27.25
N MET A 194 -9.93 -12.54 -26.78
CA MET A 194 -10.96 -11.99 -27.67
C MET A 194 -10.71 -10.54 -28.10
N ASN A 195 -10.20 -9.71 -27.19
CA ASN A 195 -10.02 -8.27 -27.41
C ASN A 195 -8.55 -7.82 -27.44
N HIS A 196 -7.60 -8.74 -27.23
CA HIS A 196 -6.15 -8.47 -27.22
C HIS A 196 -5.74 -7.38 -26.21
N LEU A 197 -6.44 -7.26 -25.09
CA LEU A 197 -6.03 -6.38 -24.00
C LEU A 197 -4.81 -6.96 -23.26
N PRO A 198 -3.89 -6.09 -22.79
CA PRO A 198 -2.70 -6.54 -22.06
C PRO A 198 -3.04 -7.23 -20.74
N SER A 199 -2.28 -8.25 -20.35
CA SER A 199 -2.39 -8.83 -19.01
C SER A 199 -1.98 -7.82 -17.93
N ILE A 200 -2.82 -7.63 -16.92
CA ILE A 200 -2.51 -6.73 -15.80
C ILE A 200 -1.71 -7.50 -14.75
N ASN A 201 -0.44 -7.11 -14.59
CA ASN A 201 0.46 -7.73 -13.64
C ASN A 201 0.79 -6.79 -12.48
N THR A 202 0.93 -7.37 -11.29
CA THR A 202 1.41 -6.66 -10.11
C THR A 202 2.93 -6.51 -10.19
N ASN A 203 3.43 -5.28 -10.07
CA ASN A 203 4.86 -4.99 -10.04
C ASN A 203 5.51 -5.73 -8.85
N PRO A 204 6.54 -6.59 -9.06
CA PRO A 204 7.19 -7.33 -7.99
C PRO A 204 7.72 -6.44 -6.86
N SER A 205 8.17 -5.23 -7.18
CA SER A 205 8.66 -4.25 -6.19
C SER A 205 7.54 -3.79 -5.24
N TYR A 206 6.30 -3.70 -5.73
CA TYR A 206 5.13 -3.39 -4.90
C TYR A 206 4.85 -4.52 -3.91
N THR A 207 4.88 -5.78 -4.37
CA THR A 207 4.74 -6.96 -3.51
C THR A 207 5.85 -7.02 -2.46
N SER A 208 7.11 -6.74 -2.85
CA SER A 208 8.23 -6.68 -1.90
C SER A 208 8.06 -5.59 -0.84
N SER A 209 7.57 -4.40 -1.21
CA SER A 209 7.29 -3.30 -0.27
C SER A 209 6.23 -3.69 0.76
N ILE A 210 5.13 -4.32 0.33
CA ILE A 210 4.08 -4.82 1.26
C ILE A 210 4.67 -5.83 2.25
N ILE A 211 5.51 -6.75 1.77
CA ILE A 211 6.15 -7.75 2.63
C ILE A 211 7.04 -7.08 3.69
N VAL A 212 7.86 -6.10 3.28
CA VAL A 212 8.73 -5.35 4.21
C VAL A 212 7.91 -4.57 5.23
N ASP A 213 6.79 -3.96 4.84
CA ASP A 213 5.89 -3.25 5.75
C ASP A 213 5.26 -4.20 6.79
N LEU A 214 4.80 -5.38 6.36
CA LEU A 214 4.28 -6.42 7.26
C LEU A 214 5.34 -6.86 8.28
N PHE A 215 6.56 -7.14 7.83
CA PHE A 215 7.66 -7.48 8.74
C PHE A 215 7.98 -6.34 9.71
N SER A 216 7.99 -5.10 9.23
CA SER A 216 8.23 -3.91 10.05
C SER A 216 7.18 -3.75 11.15
N HIS A 217 5.89 -3.95 10.82
CA HIS A 217 4.80 -3.90 11.78
C HIS A 217 4.88 -5.00 12.84
N LEU A 218 5.08 -6.25 12.41
CA LEU A 218 5.23 -7.39 13.32
C LEU A 218 6.42 -7.18 14.27
N LEU A 219 7.55 -6.71 13.74
CA LEU A 219 8.74 -6.48 14.52
C LEU A 219 8.55 -5.35 15.54
N PHE A 220 7.88 -4.27 15.17
CA PHE A 220 7.51 -3.19 16.12
C PHE A 220 6.66 -3.74 17.26
N ILE A 221 5.62 -4.52 16.95
CA ILE A 221 4.71 -5.10 17.95
C ILE A 221 5.48 -6.02 18.91
N ILE A 222 6.37 -6.87 18.38
CA ILE A 222 7.22 -7.77 19.17
C ILE A 222 8.15 -6.98 20.10
N LEU A 223 8.84 -5.97 19.58
CA LEU A 223 9.80 -5.18 20.36
C LEU A 223 9.12 -4.35 21.47
N ILE A 224 7.95 -3.75 21.19
CA ILE A 224 7.14 -3.07 22.22
C ILE A 224 6.65 -4.06 23.27
N SER A 225 6.24 -5.27 22.87
CA SER A 225 5.82 -6.32 23.82
C SER A 225 6.96 -6.75 24.74
N PHE A 226 8.18 -6.92 24.21
CA PHE A 226 9.36 -7.20 25.01
C PHE A 226 9.73 -6.03 25.92
N ALA A 227 9.68 -4.79 25.42
CA ALA A 227 9.94 -3.60 26.22
C ALA A 227 8.97 -3.51 27.41
N TRP A 228 7.68 -3.80 27.18
CA TRP A 228 6.66 -3.81 28.23
C TRP A 228 6.88 -4.92 29.25
N ARG A 229 7.14 -6.16 28.80
CA ARG A 229 7.42 -7.29 29.68
C ARG A 229 8.66 -7.05 30.55
N LYS A 230 9.75 -6.59 29.94
CA LYS A 230 10.99 -6.26 30.67
C LYS A 230 10.74 -5.18 31.72
N ARG A 231 9.95 -4.17 31.37
CA ARG A 231 9.59 -3.09 32.30
C ARG A 231 8.81 -3.60 33.51
N ASN A 232 7.83 -4.49 33.29
CA ASN A 232 7.07 -5.11 34.37
C ASN A 232 7.97 -5.93 35.32
N CYS A 233 8.99 -6.61 34.78
CA CYS A 233 9.98 -7.32 35.60
C CYS A 233 10.84 -6.35 36.42
N GLU A 234 11.38 -5.29 35.79
CA GLU A 234 12.18 -4.27 36.47
C GLU A 234 11.37 -3.64 37.63
N MET A 235 10.10 -3.28 37.42
CA MET A 235 9.26 -2.72 38.49
C MET A 235 9.01 -3.69 39.65
N LYS A 236 8.85 -5.00 39.38
CA LYS A 236 8.71 -6.01 40.44
C LYS A 236 9.99 -6.17 41.24
N GLU A 237 11.15 -6.16 40.59
CA GLU A 237 12.46 -6.27 41.26
C GLU A 237 12.72 -5.04 42.14
N TYR A 238 12.58 -3.82 41.61
CA TYR A 238 12.78 -2.58 42.39
C TYR A 238 11.75 -2.41 43.50
N GLY A 239 10.48 -2.79 43.27
CA GLY A 239 9.44 -2.80 44.30
C GLY A 239 9.74 -3.79 45.43
N SER A 240 10.28 -4.97 45.10
CA SER A 240 10.69 -5.97 46.09
C SER A 240 11.95 -5.57 46.89
N LEU A 241 12.84 -4.79 46.27
CA LEU A 241 14.03 -4.24 46.94
C LEU A 241 13.65 -3.10 47.88
N SER A 242 12.76 -2.21 47.45
CA SER A 242 12.18 -1.16 48.28
C SER A 242 11.48 -1.72 49.52
N SER A 243 10.63 -2.74 49.36
CA SER A 243 9.93 -3.35 50.50
C SER A 243 10.88 -4.06 51.47
N LYS A 244 11.94 -4.72 50.97
CA LYS A 244 12.99 -5.33 51.81
C LYS A 244 13.86 -4.31 52.53
N LEU A 245 14.07 -3.12 51.96
CA LEU A 245 14.80 -2.03 52.60
C LEU A 245 13.95 -1.39 53.69
N ILE A 246 12.64 -1.21 53.45
CA ILE A 246 11.71 -0.66 54.45
C ILE A 246 11.50 -1.65 55.61
N SER A 247 11.46 -2.96 55.36
CA SER A 247 11.28 -3.96 56.43
C SER A 247 12.53 -4.23 57.27
N LYS A 248 13.65 -3.58 56.96
CA LYS A 248 14.93 -3.73 57.69
C LYS A 248 15.19 -2.57 58.68
N TYR A 249 14.28 -1.60 58.72
CA TYR A 249 14.22 -0.50 59.68
C TYR A 249 12.90 -0.57 60.44
#